data_AF-A0A2D5A9G6-F1
#
_entry.id   AF-A0A2D5A9G6-F1
#
_cell.length_a   1.000
_cell.length_b   1.000
_cell.length_c   1.000
_cell.angle_alpha   90.00
_cell.angle_beta   90.00
_cell.angle_gamma   90.00
#
_symmetry.space_group_name_H-M   'P 1'
#
loop_
_entity.id
_entity.type
_entity.pdbx_description
1 polymer ?
#
loop_
_entity_poly.entity_id
_entity_poly.type
_entity_poly.pdbx_seq_one_letter_code
_entity_poly.pdbx_strand_id
1 'polypeptide(L)'
;MNSTITMTAAALVLACPSFSHAAPPTEAEIEEKIAAAMTYYRAQGPDFSLDDPGFHAVLDAQLNGIDLAECDMKTIAAMEMLWAYSPNAKPIWMGRVEEAAAGPEWLDACLILAGMGENDKALAFATPHGFAEVPDDRLGEVIDAMGPLSEEQLIPMQGELVLLVDRMPDGDATTFMTGWPSYPELLSKAKVDADRRRVIHDRLVEAMKQGMAKSEELAKTAPEAEVKNHRQAADRMKSTLAFLAGPAGRGELIGYAAPKVDLLWNSEGADWKSFESLKGKVVVLDFWATWCGPCVGSFPQVRELVEYYDGYDVVVLGITSEQGSVIFRDERGKVKAEDFAGECGMMKEYAEAMDVTWPVAFTKQNVFNADFGIRGIPHVAIIAPDGKVAYNNLHPADPLADKVEKINGLLKKAGLKHPPSVAAKRGTEKG
;
A
#
# COMPACT_ATOMS: atom_id res chain seq x y z
N MET A 1 -73.23 -12.34 39.81
CA MET A 1 -73.18 -13.71 40.35
C MET A 1 -71.99 -14.42 39.75
N ASN A 2 -71.30 -15.17 40.60
CA ASN A 2 -70.05 -15.89 40.42
C ASN A 2 -70.02 -16.95 39.31
N SER A 3 -68.80 -17.15 38.76
CA SER A 3 -68.15 -18.42 38.33
C SER A 3 -68.79 -19.21 37.17
N THR A 4 -68.09 -19.90 36.27
CA THR A 4 -66.85 -20.68 36.42
C THR A 4 -66.22 -21.03 35.06
N ILE A 5 -64.91 -21.19 35.11
CA ILE A 5 -63.90 -21.71 34.17
C ILE A 5 -64.28 -23.04 33.48
N THR A 6 -63.96 -23.23 32.19
CA THR A 6 -63.20 -24.42 31.71
C THR A 6 -62.50 -24.17 30.36
N MET A 7 -61.24 -24.61 30.30
CA MET A 7 -60.32 -24.60 29.16
C MET A 7 -60.84 -25.39 27.94
N THR A 8 -60.56 -24.89 26.74
CA THR A 8 -59.75 -25.66 25.77
C THR A 8 -59.07 -24.72 24.78
N ALA A 9 -57.74 -24.77 24.81
CA ALA A 9 -56.85 -24.23 23.81
C ALA A 9 -56.98 -24.99 22.48
N ALA A 10 -56.85 -24.31 21.35
CA ALA A 10 -55.84 -24.60 20.32
C ALA A 10 -56.13 -23.85 19.01
N ALA A 11 -55.04 -23.37 18.41
CA ALA A 11 -54.86 -23.06 16.99
C ALA A 11 -55.50 -21.78 16.43
N LEU A 12 -54.83 -20.64 16.67
CA LEU A 12 -54.43 -19.74 15.58
C LEU A 12 -53.30 -18.83 16.06
N VAL A 13 -52.07 -19.36 16.13
CA VAL A 13 -50.86 -18.50 16.18
C VAL A 13 -50.33 -18.42 14.77
N LEU A 14 -50.29 -17.17 14.30
CA LEU A 14 -49.68 -16.71 13.06
C LEU A 14 -48.30 -17.33 12.88
N ALA A 15 -48.11 -18.06 11.78
CA ALA A 15 -46.79 -18.36 11.26
C ALA A 15 -46.20 -17.07 10.65
N CYS A 16 -45.57 -16.23 11.48
CA CYS A 16 -44.49 -15.40 10.98
C CYS A 16 -43.31 -16.34 10.69
N PRO A 17 -42.72 -16.33 9.48
CA PRO A 17 -41.46 -17.03 9.27
C PRO A 17 -40.43 -16.38 10.18
N SER A 18 -39.94 -17.14 11.16
CA SER A 18 -38.75 -16.77 11.91
C SER A 18 -37.63 -16.59 10.90
N PHE A 19 -37.21 -15.34 10.67
CA PHE A 19 -35.95 -15.07 9.99
C PHE A 19 -34.86 -15.73 10.82
N SER A 20 -34.36 -16.88 10.36
CA SER A 20 -33.14 -17.49 10.87
C SER A 20 -32.01 -16.56 10.48
N HIS A 21 -31.63 -15.65 11.39
CA HIS A 21 -30.40 -14.89 11.27
C HIS A 21 -29.28 -15.92 11.38
N ALA A 22 -28.47 -16.05 10.33
CA ALA A 22 -27.31 -16.94 10.38
C ALA A 22 -26.36 -16.37 11.44
N ALA A 23 -25.79 -17.22 12.30
CA ALA A 23 -24.77 -16.76 13.24
C ALA A 23 -23.55 -16.20 12.47
N PRO A 24 -22.80 -15.25 13.05
CA PRO A 24 -21.55 -14.80 12.44
C PRO A 24 -20.58 -15.99 12.30
N PRO A 25 -19.75 -16.01 11.24
CA PRO A 25 -18.84 -17.12 11.01
C PRO A 25 -17.80 -17.21 12.13
N THR A 26 -17.51 -18.43 12.54
CA THR A 26 -16.43 -18.75 13.48
C THR A 26 -15.07 -18.53 12.84
N GLU A 27 -14.02 -18.39 13.66
CA GLU A 27 -12.63 -18.23 13.17
C GLU A 27 -12.21 -19.37 12.23
N ALA A 28 -12.60 -20.61 12.53
CA ALA A 28 -12.34 -21.77 11.67
C ALA A 28 -13.07 -21.68 10.32
N GLU A 29 -14.29 -21.17 10.30
CA GLU A 29 -15.05 -20.97 9.05
C GLU A 29 -14.44 -19.83 8.21
N ILE A 30 -13.93 -18.78 8.85
CA ILE A 30 -13.19 -17.71 8.16
C ILE A 30 -11.89 -18.27 7.56
N GLU A 31 -11.14 -19.06 8.31
CA GLU A 31 -9.92 -19.72 7.81
C GLU A 31 -10.21 -20.64 6.61
N GLU A 32 -11.31 -21.39 6.64
CA GLU A 32 -11.73 -22.24 5.52
C GLU A 32 -12.08 -21.40 4.26
N LYS A 33 -12.82 -20.30 4.45
CA LYS A 33 -13.16 -19.35 3.38
C LYS A 33 -11.90 -18.73 2.75
N ILE A 34 -10.95 -18.30 3.59
CA ILE A 34 -9.64 -17.79 3.13
C ILE A 34 -8.88 -18.88 2.38
N ALA A 35 -8.84 -20.10 2.91
CA ALA A 35 -8.13 -21.22 2.29
C ALA A 35 -8.71 -21.58 0.91
N ALA A 36 -10.03 -21.50 0.73
CA ALA A 36 -10.69 -21.72 -0.54
C ALA A 36 -10.27 -20.68 -1.60
N ALA A 37 -10.30 -19.38 -1.24
CA ALA A 37 -9.84 -18.31 -2.10
C ALA A 37 -8.34 -18.42 -2.44
N MET A 38 -7.51 -18.74 -1.45
CA MET A 38 -6.07 -18.94 -1.64
C MET A 38 -5.74 -20.17 -2.49
N THR A 39 -6.58 -21.21 -2.44
CA THR A 39 -6.44 -22.39 -3.32
C THR A 39 -6.70 -22.01 -4.77
N TYR A 40 -7.74 -21.21 -5.04
CA TYR A 40 -8.00 -20.68 -6.38
C TYR A 40 -6.83 -19.82 -6.86
N TYR A 41 -6.39 -18.86 -6.04
CA TYR A 41 -5.24 -18.00 -6.34
C TYR A 41 -3.99 -18.81 -6.73
N ARG A 42 -3.62 -19.81 -5.91
CA ARG A 42 -2.45 -20.66 -6.16
C ARG A 42 -2.59 -21.52 -7.43
N ALA A 43 -3.82 -21.89 -7.80
CA ALA A 43 -4.09 -22.70 -8.98
C ALA A 43 -3.99 -21.93 -10.30
N GLN A 44 -4.24 -20.61 -10.28
CA GLN A 44 -4.12 -19.76 -11.48
C GLN A 44 -2.66 -19.53 -11.91
N GLY A 45 -1.70 -19.80 -11.03
CA GLY A 45 -0.28 -19.71 -11.36
C GLY A 45 0.18 -18.26 -11.58
N PRO A 46 1.24 -18.03 -12.38
CA PRO A 46 1.91 -16.74 -12.47
C PRO A 46 1.08 -15.65 -13.19
N ASP A 47 0.07 -16.03 -13.98
CA ASP A 47 -0.74 -15.11 -14.79
C ASP A 47 -2.03 -14.65 -14.10
N PHE A 48 -2.15 -14.94 -12.80
CA PHE A 48 -3.25 -14.49 -11.97
C PHE A 48 -3.33 -12.96 -11.95
N SER A 49 -4.52 -12.43 -12.22
CA SER A 49 -4.89 -11.03 -11.96
C SER A 49 -5.79 -10.96 -10.74
N LEU A 50 -5.60 -9.94 -9.90
CA LEU A 50 -6.56 -9.64 -8.83
C LEU A 50 -7.93 -9.25 -9.38
N ASP A 51 -7.98 -8.73 -10.60
CA ASP A 51 -9.23 -8.39 -11.31
C ASP A 51 -9.87 -9.59 -12.01
N ASP A 52 -9.34 -10.81 -11.83
CA ASP A 52 -9.87 -12.02 -12.47
C ASP A 52 -11.35 -12.24 -12.06
N PRO A 53 -12.30 -12.29 -13.01
CA PRO A 53 -13.71 -12.45 -12.68
C PRO A 53 -14.03 -13.76 -11.94
N GLY A 54 -13.24 -14.82 -12.18
CA GLY A 54 -13.37 -16.08 -11.47
C GLY A 54 -12.88 -15.97 -10.03
N PHE A 55 -11.81 -15.23 -9.77
CA PHE A 55 -11.37 -14.90 -8.43
C PHE A 55 -12.40 -14.07 -7.67
N HIS A 56 -12.94 -13.01 -8.29
CA HIS A 56 -14.04 -12.24 -7.72
C HIS A 56 -15.23 -13.13 -7.37
N ALA A 57 -15.64 -14.04 -8.27
CA ALA A 57 -16.73 -14.97 -8.00
C ALA A 57 -16.44 -15.93 -6.82
N VAL A 58 -15.18 -16.36 -6.66
CA VAL A 58 -14.77 -17.18 -5.51
C VAL A 58 -14.84 -16.37 -4.22
N LEU A 59 -14.39 -15.12 -4.21
CA LEU A 59 -14.50 -14.23 -3.06
C LEU A 59 -15.97 -13.94 -2.72
N ASP A 60 -16.79 -13.63 -3.72
CA ASP A 60 -18.23 -13.36 -3.55
C ASP A 60 -18.96 -14.57 -2.96
N ALA A 61 -18.60 -15.77 -3.40
CA ALA A 61 -19.18 -16.99 -2.86
C ALA A 61 -18.89 -17.19 -1.37
N GLN A 62 -17.83 -16.56 -0.82
CA GLN A 62 -17.53 -16.64 0.61
C GLN A 62 -18.53 -15.85 1.46
N LEU A 63 -19.29 -14.91 0.88
CA LEU A 63 -20.36 -14.19 1.58
C LEU A 63 -21.64 -15.02 1.77
N ASN A 64 -21.76 -16.16 1.08
CA ASN A 64 -22.94 -17.00 1.20
C ASN A 64 -23.09 -17.54 2.62
N GLY A 65 -24.29 -17.35 3.20
CA GLY A 65 -24.63 -17.81 4.54
C GLY A 65 -24.09 -16.94 5.67
N ILE A 66 -23.48 -15.78 5.37
CA ILE A 66 -23.06 -14.81 6.37
C ILE A 66 -24.18 -13.81 6.61
N ASP A 67 -24.60 -13.65 7.87
CA ASP A 67 -25.43 -12.53 8.27
C ASP A 67 -24.54 -11.35 8.67
N LEU A 68 -24.51 -10.33 7.82
CA LEU A 68 -23.62 -9.19 7.95
C LEU A 68 -23.97 -8.32 9.16
N ALA A 69 -25.24 -8.30 9.56
CA ALA A 69 -25.71 -7.51 10.70
C ALA A 69 -25.15 -8.05 12.02
N GLU A 70 -24.92 -9.37 12.09
CA GLU A 70 -24.42 -10.06 13.28
C GLU A 70 -22.88 -10.10 13.35
N CYS A 71 -22.18 -9.65 12.31
CA CYS A 71 -20.72 -9.55 12.30
C CYS A 71 -20.25 -8.33 13.11
N ASP A 72 -19.36 -8.58 14.08
CA ASP A 72 -18.58 -7.54 14.77
C ASP A 72 -17.41 -7.05 13.91
N MET A 73 -16.78 -5.92 14.28
CA MET A 73 -15.69 -5.37 13.46
C MET A 73 -14.48 -6.31 13.36
N LYS A 74 -14.23 -7.13 14.37
CA LYS A 74 -13.14 -8.12 14.34
C LYS A 74 -13.38 -9.18 13.25
N THR A 75 -14.60 -9.68 13.17
CA THR A 75 -15.05 -10.64 12.16
C THR A 75 -14.96 -10.03 10.76
N ILE A 76 -15.36 -8.76 10.59
CA ILE A 76 -15.25 -8.05 9.31
C ILE A 76 -13.79 -7.83 8.91
N ALA A 77 -12.93 -7.40 9.84
CA ALA A 77 -11.51 -7.20 9.60
C ALA A 77 -10.81 -8.51 9.20
N ALA A 78 -11.15 -9.63 9.85
CA ALA A 78 -10.60 -10.95 9.49
C ALA A 78 -10.99 -11.41 8.07
N MET A 79 -12.06 -10.84 7.50
CA MET A 79 -12.49 -11.08 6.12
C MET A 79 -11.96 -10.03 5.13
N GLU A 80 -10.83 -9.38 5.46
CA GLU A 80 -10.17 -8.35 4.65
C GLU A 80 -10.14 -8.64 3.16
N MET A 81 -9.72 -9.85 2.78
CA MET A 81 -9.60 -10.21 1.38
C MET A 81 -10.91 -10.09 0.58
N LEU A 82 -12.07 -10.22 1.24
CA LEU A 82 -13.36 -10.10 0.58
C LEU A 82 -13.62 -8.64 0.19
N TRP A 83 -13.46 -7.70 1.11
CA TRP A 83 -13.73 -6.30 0.81
C TRP A 83 -12.55 -5.56 0.17
N ALA A 84 -11.33 -6.07 0.29
CA ALA A 84 -10.14 -5.49 -0.34
C ALA A 84 -10.05 -5.85 -1.83
N TYR A 85 -10.48 -7.06 -2.22
CA TYR A 85 -10.26 -7.59 -3.58
C TYR A 85 -11.52 -7.99 -4.33
N SER A 86 -12.71 -8.00 -3.71
CA SER A 86 -13.96 -8.14 -4.48
C SER A 86 -14.71 -6.80 -4.62
N PRO A 87 -14.93 -6.33 -5.85
CA PRO A 87 -15.72 -5.13 -6.10
C PRO A 87 -17.21 -5.32 -5.74
N ASN A 88 -17.70 -6.56 -5.66
CA ASN A 88 -19.08 -6.85 -5.30
C ASN A 88 -19.25 -7.00 -3.78
N ALA A 89 -18.24 -7.52 -3.09
CA ALA A 89 -18.26 -7.70 -1.64
C ALA A 89 -18.07 -6.38 -0.89
N LYS A 90 -17.24 -5.46 -1.40
CA LYS A 90 -16.98 -4.18 -0.73
C LYS A 90 -18.27 -3.41 -0.42
N PRO A 91 -19.19 -3.12 -1.38
CA PRO A 91 -20.44 -2.40 -1.10
C PRO A 91 -21.34 -3.09 -0.07
N ILE A 92 -21.25 -4.41 0.06
CA ILE A 92 -22.06 -5.21 0.98
C ILE A 92 -21.66 -4.92 2.44
N TRP A 93 -20.37 -4.76 2.72
CA TRP A 93 -19.86 -4.46 4.06
C TRP A 93 -20.00 -2.98 4.46
N MET A 94 -19.95 -2.07 3.48
CA MET A 94 -19.92 -0.63 3.71
C MET A 94 -20.97 -0.12 4.70
N GLY A 95 -22.25 -0.52 4.54
CA GLY A 95 -23.32 -0.02 5.40
C GLY A 95 -23.14 -0.38 6.88
N ARG A 96 -22.74 -1.62 7.16
CA ARG A 96 -22.50 -2.11 8.54
C ARG A 96 -21.30 -1.42 9.18
N VAL A 97 -20.24 -1.20 8.40
CA VAL A 97 -19.02 -0.52 8.88
C VAL A 97 -19.30 0.96 9.14
N GLU A 98 -20.05 1.65 8.28
CA GLU A 98 -20.46 3.05 8.52
C GLU A 98 -21.35 3.18 9.76
N GLU A 99 -22.25 2.23 10.02
CA GLU A 99 -23.04 2.19 11.25
C GLU A 99 -22.17 1.99 12.49
N ALA A 100 -21.19 1.07 12.42
CA ALA A 100 -20.22 0.85 13.49
C ALA A 100 -19.34 2.09 13.74
N ALA A 101 -18.99 2.81 12.67
CA ALA A 101 -18.19 4.03 12.71
C ALA A 101 -18.87 5.17 13.49
N ALA A 102 -20.20 5.19 13.50
CA ALA A 102 -20.99 6.14 14.28
C ALA A 102 -21.19 5.72 15.76
N GLY A 103 -20.69 4.54 16.15
CA GLY A 103 -20.94 3.90 17.43
C GLY A 103 -19.69 3.68 18.29
N PRO A 104 -19.74 2.77 19.28
CA PRO A 104 -18.62 2.50 20.18
C PRO A 104 -17.45 1.76 19.50
N GLU A 105 -17.69 1.11 18.35
CA GLU A 105 -16.67 0.42 17.55
C GLU A 105 -15.98 1.35 16.55
N TRP A 106 -16.07 2.68 16.75
CA TRP A 106 -15.69 3.69 15.76
C TRP A 106 -14.26 3.51 15.23
N LEU A 107 -13.30 3.18 16.10
CA LEU A 107 -11.89 3.09 15.73
C LEU A 107 -11.65 1.93 14.77
N ASP A 108 -12.15 0.73 15.09
CA ASP A 108 -12.03 -0.44 14.23
C ASP A 108 -12.74 -0.22 12.90
N ALA A 109 -13.93 0.37 12.93
CA ALA A 109 -14.69 0.70 11.74
C ALA A 109 -13.96 1.73 10.85
N CYS A 110 -13.35 2.76 11.43
CA CYS A 110 -12.56 3.75 10.68
C CYS A 110 -11.32 3.13 10.05
N LEU A 111 -10.62 2.23 10.76
CA LEU A 111 -9.47 1.52 10.21
C LEU A 111 -9.87 0.58 9.06
N ILE A 112 -11.01 -0.10 9.17
CA ILE A 112 -11.57 -0.90 8.07
C ILE A 112 -11.93 -0.01 6.87
N LEU A 113 -12.60 1.14 7.09
CA LEU A 113 -12.91 2.10 6.02
C LEU A 113 -11.63 2.60 5.32
N ALA A 114 -10.57 2.90 6.07
CA ALA A 114 -9.29 3.29 5.50
C ALA A 114 -8.67 2.15 4.67
N GLY A 115 -8.69 0.91 5.18
CA GLY A 115 -8.24 -0.28 4.43
C GLY A 115 -9.06 -0.54 3.16
N MET A 116 -10.35 -0.22 3.18
CA MET A 116 -11.24 -0.24 2.01
C MET A 116 -10.92 0.89 1.00
N GLY A 117 -10.00 1.81 1.31
CA GLY A 117 -9.70 3.00 0.50
C GLY A 117 -10.73 4.13 0.62
N GLU A 118 -11.65 4.05 1.58
CA GLU A 118 -12.69 5.06 1.85
C GLU A 118 -12.16 6.12 2.84
N ASN A 119 -10.98 6.67 2.53
CA ASN A 119 -10.21 7.53 3.44
C ASN A 119 -10.98 8.78 3.89
N ASP A 120 -11.77 9.40 2.99
CA ASP A 120 -12.57 10.57 3.33
C ASP A 120 -13.68 10.26 4.35
N LYS A 121 -14.29 9.07 4.25
CA LYS A 121 -15.30 8.61 5.20
C LYS A 121 -14.66 8.26 6.54
N ALA A 122 -13.57 7.50 6.51
CA ALA A 122 -12.80 7.17 7.71
C ALA A 122 -12.42 8.45 8.47
N LEU A 123 -11.90 9.45 7.76
CA LEU A 123 -11.53 10.74 8.35
C LEU A 123 -12.74 11.49 8.91
N ALA A 124 -13.87 11.50 8.19
CA ALA A 124 -15.09 12.15 8.65
C ALA A 124 -15.64 11.56 9.96
N PHE A 125 -15.62 10.23 10.10
CA PHE A 125 -16.03 9.54 11.34
C PHE A 125 -15.01 9.68 12.47
N ALA A 126 -13.71 9.69 12.18
CA ALA A 126 -12.67 9.81 13.19
C ALA A 126 -12.51 11.24 13.75
N THR A 127 -12.81 12.27 12.95
CA THR A 127 -12.58 13.68 13.31
C THR A 127 -13.26 14.12 14.62
N PRO A 128 -14.52 13.75 14.93
CA PRO A 128 -15.16 14.10 16.20
C PRO A 128 -14.49 13.53 17.45
N HIS A 129 -13.80 12.39 17.35
CA HIS A 129 -13.08 11.73 18.44
C HIS A 129 -11.70 12.35 18.66
N GLY A 130 -10.99 12.63 17.55
CA GLY A 130 -9.61 13.12 17.56
C GLY A 130 -8.61 12.09 18.09
N PHE A 131 -7.32 12.45 18.12
CA PHE A 131 -6.29 11.50 18.55
C PHE A 131 -6.37 11.16 20.05
N ALA A 132 -6.93 12.04 20.88
CA ALA A 132 -6.97 11.86 22.33
C ALA A 132 -7.76 10.62 22.77
N GLU A 133 -8.74 10.19 21.97
CA GLU A 133 -9.56 9.01 22.24
C GLU A 133 -8.97 7.70 21.69
N VAL A 134 -7.92 7.78 20.83
CA VAL A 134 -7.22 6.59 20.32
C VAL A 134 -6.35 6.00 21.42
N PRO A 135 -6.40 4.69 21.72
CA PRO A 135 -5.46 4.05 22.65
C PRO A 135 -3.99 4.14 22.19
N ASP A 136 -3.05 4.35 23.11
CA ASP A 136 -1.62 4.55 22.80
C ASP A 136 -1.00 3.37 22.03
N ASP A 137 -1.40 2.14 22.36
CA ASP A 137 -0.97 0.91 21.70
C ASP A 137 -1.53 0.74 20.28
N ARG A 138 -2.55 1.52 19.92
CA ARG A 138 -3.19 1.52 18.59
C ARG A 138 -2.88 2.74 17.74
N LEU A 139 -2.14 3.71 18.26
CA LEU A 139 -1.71 4.89 17.50
C LEU A 139 -0.94 4.52 16.23
N GLY A 140 -0.17 3.43 16.28
CA GLY A 140 0.55 2.93 15.10
C GLY A 140 -0.38 2.60 13.93
N GLU A 141 -1.53 1.97 14.20
CA GLU A 141 -2.51 1.62 13.16
C GLU A 141 -3.13 2.87 12.53
N VAL A 142 -3.45 3.88 13.36
CA VAL A 142 -3.96 5.16 12.88
C VAL A 142 -2.93 5.89 12.03
N ILE A 143 -1.66 5.92 12.45
CA ILE A 143 -0.57 6.53 11.67
C ILE A 143 -0.45 5.88 10.29
N ASP A 144 -0.55 4.55 10.21
CA ASP A 144 -0.46 3.81 8.95
C ASP A 144 -1.67 4.11 8.04
N ALA A 145 -2.88 4.10 8.61
CA ALA A 145 -4.12 4.42 7.91
C ALA A 145 -4.16 5.85 7.35
N MET A 146 -3.40 6.78 7.93
CA MET A 146 -3.27 8.15 7.43
C MET A 146 -2.30 8.29 6.25
N GLY A 147 -1.52 7.25 5.91
CA GLY A 147 -0.53 7.29 4.83
C GLY A 147 -1.07 7.78 3.47
N PRO A 148 -2.27 7.34 3.03
CA PRO A 148 -2.89 7.79 1.78
C PRO A 148 -3.44 9.23 1.80
N LEU A 149 -3.56 9.89 2.95
CA LEU A 149 -4.16 11.22 3.05
C LEU A 149 -3.33 12.28 2.32
N SER A 150 -4.02 13.27 1.76
CA SER A 150 -3.40 14.38 1.02
C SER A 150 -2.75 15.40 1.96
N GLU A 151 -1.91 16.28 1.42
CA GLU A 151 -1.33 17.38 2.20
C GLU A 151 -2.43 18.30 2.76
N GLU A 152 -3.48 18.57 1.98
CA GLU A 152 -4.63 19.39 2.38
C GLU A 152 -5.37 18.80 3.58
N GLN A 153 -5.45 17.46 3.66
CA GLN A 153 -6.07 16.75 4.77
C GLN A 153 -5.17 16.73 6.02
N LEU A 154 -3.86 16.68 5.85
CA LEU A 154 -2.90 16.52 6.95
C LEU A 154 -2.44 17.82 7.58
N ILE A 155 -2.33 18.91 6.81
CA ILE A 155 -1.90 20.23 7.30
C ILE A 155 -2.73 20.72 8.51
N PRO A 156 -4.07 20.61 8.53
CA PRO A 156 -4.87 21.03 9.68
C PRO A 156 -4.52 20.28 10.98
N MET A 157 -4.04 19.04 10.88
CA MET A 157 -3.73 18.16 12.01
C MET A 157 -2.27 18.29 12.49
N GLN A 158 -1.46 19.13 11.83
CA GLN A 158 -0.03 19.27 12.08
C GLN A 158 0.33 19.42 13.57
N GLY A 159 -0.45 20.25 14.30
CA GLY A 159 -0.21 20.51 15.72
C GLY A 159 -0.47 19.31 16.63
N GLU A 160 -1.44 18.46 16.29
CA GLU A 160 -1.72 17.23 17.05
C GLU A 160 -0.76 16.11 16.66
N LEU A 161 -0.45 16.01 15.37
CA LEU A 161 0.49 15.03 14.85
C LEU A 161 1.82 15.12 15.59
N VAL A 162 2.41 16.31 15.78
CA VAL A 162 3.70 16.45 16.47
C VAL A 162 3.71 15.98 17.93
N LEU A 163 2.54 15.79 18.56
CA LEU A 163 2.39 15.33 19.94
C LEU A 163 2.28 13.81 20.04
N LEU A 164 1.99 13.10 18.96
CA LEU A 164 1.81 11.64 19.01
C LEU A 164 3.06 10.92 19.49
N VAL A 165 4.25 11.45 19.21
CA VAL A 165 5.53 10.87 19.68
C VAL A 165 5.62 10.78 21.21
N ASP A 166 4.88 11.62 21.95
CA ASP A 166 4.84 11.59 23.41
C ASP A 166 4.01 10.41 23.96
N ARG A 167 3.18 9.81 23.11
CA ARG A 167 2.30 8.69 23.41
C ARG A 167 2.74 7.39 22.74
N MET A 168 3.93 7.41 22.16
CA MET A 168 4.51 6.26 21.49
C MET A 168 4.77 5.15 22.52
N PRO A 169 4.25 3.92 22.31
CA PRO A 169 4.28 2.87 23.31
C PRO A 169 5.72 2.38 23.59
N ASP A 170 5.99 1.93 24.82
CA ASP A 170 7.32 1.52 25.22
C ASP A 170 7.69 0.11 24.71
N GLY A 171 8.62 0.05 23.77
CA GLY A 171 9.63 -1.00 23.61
C GLY A 171 9.19 -2.46 23.39
N ASP A 172 7.92 -2.83 23.29
CA ASP A 172 7.53 -4.15 22.77
C ASP A 172 7.61 -4.15 21.25
N ALA A 173 8.47 -5.02 20.72
CA ALA A 173 8.88 -4.98 19.33
C ALA A 173 7.78 -5.35 18.33
N THR A 174 6.76 -6.06 18.78
CA THR A 174 5.61 -6.45 17.95
C THR A 174 4.65 -5.28 17.75
N THR A 175 4.31 -4.55 18.81
CA THR A 175 3.40 -3.39 18.77
C THR A 175 4.06 -2.16 18.16
N PHE A 176 5.36 -1.97 18.40
CA PHE A 176 6.09 -0.78 17.97
C PHE A 176 6.33 -0.69 16.45
N MET A 177 6.17 -1.80 15.73
CA MET A 177 6.46 -1.85 14.29
C MET A 177 5.35 -1.28 13.40
N THR A 178 4.11 -1.27 13.87
CA THR A 178 2.96 -0.85 13.04
C THR A 178 2.91 0.67 12.91
N GLY A 179 2.94 1.17 11.67
CA GLY A 179 2.79 2.58 11.28
C GLY A 179 3.87 3.57 11.70
N TRP A 180 4.49 3.42 12.87
CA TRP A 180 5.54 4.32 13.38
C TRP A 180 6.71 4.55 12.42
N PRO A 181 7.19 3.54 11.65
CA PRO A 181 8.19 3.80 10.62
C PRO A 181 7.74 4.79 9.54
N SER A 182 6.45 4.90 9.26
CA SER A 182 5.86 5.81 8.25
C SER A 182 5.60 7.21 8.81
N TYR A 183 5.65 7.38 10.14
CA TYR A 183 5.36 8.64 10.83
C TYR A 183 6.21 9.84 10.37
N PRO A 184 7.53 9.72 10.09
CA PRO A 184 8.33 10.83 9.57
C PRO A 184 7.83 11.37 8.22
N GLU A 185 7.31 10.50 7.35
CA GLU A 185 6.69 10.91 6.09
C GLU A 185 5.40 11.69 6.35
N LEU A 186 4.57 11.20 7.27
CA LEU A 186 3.31 11.86 7.65
C LEU A 186 3.54 13.29 8.14
N LEU A 187 4.53 13.49 9.01
CA LEU A 187 4.91 14.82 9.50
C LEU A 187 5.42 15.73 8.37
N SER A 188 6.13 15.15 7.39
CA SER A 188 6.61 15.88 6.22
C SER A 188 5.44 16.34 5.33
N LYS A 189 4.47 15.45 5.05
CA LYS A 189 3.23 15.76 4.31
C LYS A 189 2.40 16.83 5.04
N ALA A 190 2.31 16.76 6.36
CA ALA A 190 1.67 17.77 7.21
C ALA A 190 2.45 19.10 7.33
N LYS A 191 3.57 19.26 6.61
CA LYS A 191 4.43 20.46 6.59
C LYS A 191 5.04 20.83 7.94
N VAL A 192 5.24 19.86 8.85
CA VAL A 192 6.02 20.06 10.09
C VAL A 192 7.43 20.53 9.75
N ASP A 193 7.90 21.54 10.47
CA ASP A 193 9.22 22.13 10.25
C ASP A 193 10.34 21.09 10.41
N ALA A 194 11.42 21.28 9.66
CA ALA A 194 12.48 20.27 9.55
C ALA A 194 13.19 20.01 10.90
N ASP A 195 13.36 21.04 11.74
CA ASP A 195 14.02 20.88 13.03
C ASP A 195 13.16 20.07 14.00
N ARG A 196 11.85 20.34 14.04
CA ARG A 196 10.90 19.55 14.83
C ARG A 196 10.81 18.12 14.34
N ARG A 197 10.75 17.90 13.02
CA ARG A 197 10.76 16.54 12.44
C ARG A 197 12.01 15.78 12.82
N ARG A 198 13.19 16.43 12.81
CA ARG A 198 14.46 15.80 13.24
C ARG A 198 14.40 15.36 14.70
N VAL A 199 13.93 16.22 15.61
CA VAL A 199 13.80 15.87 17.03
C VAL A 199 12.84 14.69 17.23
N ILE A 200 11.71 14.66 16.51
CA ILE A 200 10.74 13.57 16.57
C ILE A 200 11.34 12.28 16.01
N HIS A 201 12.05 12.36 14.88
CA HIS A 201 12.73 11.23 14.26
C HIS A 201 13.79 10.62 15.18
N ASP A 202 14.62 11.45 15.83
CA ASP A 202 15.64 10.97 16.78
C ASP A 202 15.02 10.18 17.94
N ARG A 203 13.86 10.64 18.45
CA ARG A 203 13.10 9.92 19.49
C ARG A 203 12.57 8.58 18.99
N LEU A 204 12.00 8.55 17.79
CA LEU A 204 11.52 7.32 17.15
C LEU A 204 12.68 6.31 16.98
N VAL A 205 13.81 6.77 16.46
CA VAL A 205 15.01 5.92 16.27
C VAL A 205 15.52 5.38 17.60
N GLU A 206 15.55 6.21 18.65
CA GLU A 206 16.02 5.77 19.97
C GLU A 206 15.09 4.72 20.57
N ALA A 207 13.78 4.92 20.48
CA ALA A 207 12.81 3.92 20.94
C ALA A 207 12.87 2.61 20.12
N MET A 208 13.06 2.68 18.79
CA MET A 208 13.34 1.50 17.96
C MET A 208 14.59 0.73 18.42
N LYS A 209 15.68 1.44 18.74
CA LYS A 209 16.92 0.81 19.25
C LYS A 209 16.70 0.13 20.60
N GLN A 210 15.94 0.75 21.50
CA GLN A 210 15.62 0.18 22.80
C GLN A 210 14.77 -1.09 22.66
N GLY A 211 13.75 -1.07 21.81
CA GLY A 211 12.94 -2.25 21.49
C GLY A 211 13.76 -3.39 20.86
N MET A 212 14.71 -3.05 19.99
CA MET A 212 15.63 -4.02 19.39
C MET A 212 16.52 -4.66 20.45
N ALA A 213 17.16 -3.85 21.30
CA ALA A 213 18.01 -4.34 22.38
C ALA A 213 17.24 -5.23 23.38
N LYS A 214 16.00 -4.85 23.70
CA LYS A 214 15.10 -5.67 24.54
C LYS A 214 14.80 -7.01 23.87
N SER A 215 14.51 -7.03 22.57
CA SER A 215 14.26 -8.26 21.81
C SER A 215 15.49 -9.15 21.72
N GLU A 216 16.67 -8.58 21.50
CA GLU A 216 17.94 -9.32 21.50
C GLU A 216 18.24 -9.95 22.88
N GLU A 217 17.90 -9.26 23.97
CA GLU A 217 18.08 -9.79 25.31
C GLU A 217 17.08 -10.92 25.62
N LEU A 218 15.80 -10.72 25.28
CA LEU A 218 14.78 -11.77 25.39
C LEU A 218 15.16 -13.01 24.58
N ALA A 219 15.75 -12.84 23.40
CA ALA A 219 16.24 -13.98 22.60
C ALA A 219 17.35 -14.80 23.28
N LYS A 220 18.02 -14.28 24.32
CA LYS A 220 19.02 -15.02 25.11
C LYS A 220 18.40 -15.74 26.31
N THR A 221 17.35 -15.17 26.90
CA THR A 221 16.79 -15.63 28.18
C THR A 221 15.44 -16.33 28.06
N ALA A 222 14.73 -16.17 26.94
CA ALA A 222 13.40 -16.75 26.72
C ALA A 222 13.44 -18.27 26.56
N PRO A 223 12.29 -18.96 26.80
CA PRO A 223 12.14 -20.37 26.47
C PRO A 223 12.49 -20.65 25.00
N GLU A 224 13.04 -21.83 24.71
CA GLU A 224 13.51 -22.20 23.37
C GLU A 224 12.47 -22.01 22.26
N ALA A 225 11.18 -22.22 22.60
CA ALA A 225 10.05 -22.01 21.69
C ALA A 225 9.87 -20.53 21.25
N GLU A 226 10.30 -19.57 22.07
CA GLU A 226 10.11 -18.13 21.85
C GLU A 226 11.37 -17.43 21.33
N VAL A 227 12.55 -18.03 21.51
CA VAL A 227 13.85 -17.48 21.05
C VAL A 227 13.82 -17.09 19.57
N LYS A 228 13.21 -17.93 18.73
CA LYS A 228 13.09 -17.66 17.28
C LYS A 228 12.30 -16.37 17.02
N ASN A 229 11.20 -16.16 17.72
CA ASN A 229 10.33 -14.99 17.54
C ASN A 229 11.06 -13.71 17.95
N HIS A 230 11.79 -13.73 19.07
CA HIS A 230 12.57 -12.59 19.52
C HIS A 230 13.73 -12.23 18.58
N ARG A 231 14.42 -13.23 18.02
CA ARG A 231 15.45 -12.99 16.99
C ARG A 231 14.85 -12.34 15.74
N GLN A 232 13.73 -12.87 15.26
CA GLN A 232 13.03 -12.31 14.10
C GLN A 232 12.55 -10.88 14.37
N ALA A 233 12.06 -10.57 15.58
CA ALA A 233 11.69 -9.22 15.97
C ALA A 233 12.89 -8.27 15.94
N ALA A 234 14.04 -8.67 16.49
CA ALA A 234 15.28 -7.88 16.43
C ALA A 234 15.75 -7.64 14.98
N ASP A 235 15.74 -8.66 14.13
CA ASP A 235 16.12 -8.55 12.72
C ASP A 235 15.20 -7.60 11.93
N ARG A 236 13.89 -7.65 12.21
CA ARG A 236 12.91 -6.72 11.65
C ARG A 236 13.21 -5.28 12.09
N MET A 237 13.44 -5.06 13.37
CA MET A 237 13.78 -3.73 13.89
C MET A 237 15.08 -3.18 13.32
N LYS A 238 16.09 -4.03 13.14
CA LYS A 238 17.34 -3.65 12.47
C LYS A 238 17.09 -3.18 11.04
N SER A 239 16.20 -3.86 10.31
CA SER A 239 15.80 -3.47 8.95
C SER A 239 15.04 -2.14 8.97
N THR A 240 14.12 -1.95 9.91
CA THR A 240 13.41 -0.68 10.12
C THR A 240 14.36 0.47 10.46
N LEU A 241 15.35 0.24 11.32
CA LEU A 241 16.38 1.23 11.66
C LEU A 241 17.22 1.63 10.45
N ALA A 242 17.57 0.67 9.59
CA ALA A 242 18.26 0.97 8.33
C ALA A 242 17.40 1.85 7.41
N PHE A 243 16.09 1.57 7.31
CA PHE A 243 15.14 2.41 6.59
C PHE A 243 15.01 3.81 7.21
N LEU A 244 14.85 3.92 8.53
CA LEU A 244 14.77 5.20 9.26
C LEU A 244 16.05 6.03 9.12
N ALA A 245 17.19 5.38 8.94
CA ALA A 245 18.46 6.05 8.66
C ALA A 245 18.55 6.57 7.22
N GLY A 246 17.70 6.12 6.29
CA GLY A 246 17.63 6.57 4.90
C GLY A 246 16.79 7.86 4.71
N PRO A 247 16.90 8.54 3.55
CA PRO A 247 16.16 9.78 3.28
C PRO A 247 14.64 9.64 3.43
N ALA A 248 14.04 8.58 2.89
CA ALA A 248 12.61 8.29 3.04
C ALA A 248 12.21 8.16 4.51
N GLY A 249 12.93 7.36 5.29
CA GLY A 249 12.64 7.15 6.71
C GLY A 249 12.88 8.37 7.59
N ARG A 250 13.64 9.38 7.13
CA ARG A 250 13.74 10.70 7.79
C ARG A 250 12.63 11.67 7.38
N GLY A 251 11.76 11.29 6.45
CA GLY A 251 10.82 12.21 5.80
C GLY A 251 11.53 13.27 4.94
N GLU A 252 12.76 13.01 4.52
CA GLU A 252 13.63 13.88 3.74
C GLU A 252 13.76 13.39 2.29
N LEU A 253 12.73 12.75 1.75
CA LEU A 253 12.71 12.32 0.35
C LEU A 253 12.10 13.40 -0.54
N ILE A 254 10.83 13.77 -0.28
CA ILE A 254 10.10 14.77 -1.06
C ILE A 254 10.73 16.16 -0.89
N GLY A 255 11.11 16.79 -1.98
CA GLY A 255 11.76 18.10 -2.03
C GLY A 255 13.28 18.08 -1.83
N TYR A 256 13.88 16.90 -1.65
CA TYR A 256 15.32 16.70 -1.49
C TYR A 256 15.91 16.05 -2.74
N ALA A 257 17.23 16.12 -2.88
CA ALA A 257 17.94 15.47 -3.97
C ALA A 257 17.60 13.96 -4.00
N ALA A 258 17.32 13.44 -5.19
CA ALA A 258 17.01 12.03 -5.35
C ALA A 258 18.14 11.15 -4.81
N PRO A 259 17.82 10.08 -4.06
CA PRO A 259 18.82 9.11 -3.65
C PRO A 259 19.58 8.55 -4.85
N LYS A 260 20.87 8.26 -4.65
CA LYS A 260 21.70 7.71 -5.70
C LYS A 260 21.21 6.30 -6.07
N VAL A 261 20.96 6.07 -7.35
CA VAL A 261 20.67 4.75 -7.90
C VAL A 261 21.80 4.37 -8.85
N ASP A 262 22.50 3.29 -8.53
CA ASP A 262 23.65 2.83 -9.32
C ASP A 262 23.16 1.86 -10.40
N LEU A 263 23.12 2.33 -11.65
CA LEU A 263 22.74 1.52 -12.80
C LEU A 263 23.86 0.53 -13.13
N LEU A 264 23.53 -0.77 -13.14
CA LEU A 264 24.42 -1.84 -13.58
C LEU A 264 24.29 -2.10 -15.08
N TRP A 265 23.08 -1.94 -15.61
CA TRP A 265 22.73 -2.17 -17.02
C TRP A 265 21.46 -1.41 -17.39
N ASN A 266 21.27 -1.09 -18.68
CA ASN A 266 19.99 -0.62 -19.22
C ASN A 266 19.72 -1.16 -20.64
N SER A 267 18.44 -1.18 -21.04
CA SER A 267 17.98 -1.73 -22.32
C SER A 267 18.43 -0.92 -23.55
N GLU A 268 18.62 0.39 -23.39
CA GLU A 268 18.98 1.34 -24.46
C GLU A 268 20.49 1.42 -24.74
N GLY A 269 21.33 0.82 -23.90
CA GLY A 269 22.79 0.81 -24.07
C GLY A 269 23.52 1.99 -23.42
N ALA A 270 24.51 2.58 -24.11
CA ALA A 270 25.52 3.44 -23.49
C ALA A 270 25.07 4.89 -23.19
N ASP A 271 23.87 5.29 -23.61
CA ASP A 271 23.43 6.69 -23.52
C ASP A 271 22.99 7.09 -22.10
N TRP A 272 22.76 6.10 -21.22
CA TRP A 272 22.23 6.29 -19.87
C TRP A 272 23.17 5.69 -18.83
N LYS A 273 24.33 6.32 -18.62
CA LYS A 273 25.34 5.83 -17.65
C LYS A 273 25.09 6.25 -16.21
N SER A 274 24.22 7.23 -15.98
CA SER A 274 23.86 7.69 -14.64
C SER A 274 22.61 8.58 -14.68
N PHE A 275 22.01 8.79 -13.51
CA PHE A 275 20.95 9.78 -13.33
C PHE A 275 21.39 11.22 -13.65
N GLU A 276 22.69 11.51 -13.69
CA GLU A 276 23.17 12.84 -14.03
C GLU A 276 22.87 13.24 -15.47
N SER A 277 22.84 12.26 -16.39
CA SER A 277 22.46 12.54 -17.79
C SER A 277 20.99 12.93 -17.94
N LEU A 278 20.20 12.79 -16.88
CA LEU A 278 18.75 13.05 -16.87
C LEU A 278 18.39 14.37 -16.20
N LYS A 279 19.38 15.11 -15.69
CA LYS A 279 19.17 16.47 -15.18
C LYS A 279 18.55 17.34 -16.26
N GLY A 280 17.61 18.19 -15.86
CA GLY A 280 16.83 19.02 -16.78
C GLY A 280 15.58 18.35 -17.36
N LYS A 281 15.34 17.06 -17.08
CA LYS A 281 14.12 16.35 -17.45
C LYS A 281 13.31 15.96 -16.22
N VAL A 282 12.01 15.76 -16.37
CA VAL A 282 11.23 15.02 -15.37
C VAL A 282 11.53 13.53 -15.56
N VAL A 283 11.88 12.83 -14.48
CA VAL A 283 12.16 11.39 -14.53
C VAL A 283 11.14 10.65 -13.67
N VAL A 284 10.36 9.79 -14.29
CA VAL A 284 9.42 8.86 -13.64
C VAL A 284 10.13 7.53 -13.47
N LEU A 285 10.46 7.18 -12.23
CA LEU A 285 11.02 5.89 -11.87
C LEU A 285 9.88 4.95 -11.51
N ASP A 286 9.74 3.87 -12.28
CA ASP A 286 8.79 2.79 -12.02
C ASP A 286 9.55 1.57 -11.50
N PHE A 287 9.45 1.28 -10.20
CA PHE A 287 10.13 0.15 -9.59
C PHE A 287 9.28 -1.10 -9.72
N TRP A 288 9.83 -2.11 -10.40
CA TRP A 288 9.08 -3.29 -10.80
C TRP A 288 9.97 -4.55 -10.94
N ALA A 289 9.33 -5.69 -11.14
CA ALA A 289 10.02 -6.94 -11.45
C ALA A 289 9.16 -7.84 -12.34
N THR A 290 9.80 -8.72 -13.13
CA THR A 290 9.10 -9.62 -14.06
C THR A 290 8.17 -10.59 -13.35
N TRP A 291 8.48 -10.96 -12.11
CA TRP A 291 7.64 -11.82 -11.27
C TRP A 291 6.45 -11.10 -10.64
N CYS A 292 6.43 -9.76 -10.63
CA CYS A 292 5.38 -8.98 -10.02
C CYS A 292 4.16 -8.87 -10.95
N GLY A 293 3.11 -9.66 -10.67
CA GLY A 293 1.86 -9.65 -11.43
C GLY A 293 1.22 -8.24 -11.55
N PRO A 294 0.97 -7.52 -10.44
CA PRO A 294 0.40 -6.17 -10.48
C PRO A 294 1.23 -5.17 -11.29
N CYS A 295 2.57 -5.26 -11.21
CA CYS A 295 3.46 -4.41 -11.99
C CYS A 295 3.25 -4.64 -13.50
N VAL A 296 3.23 -5.90 -13.93
CA VAL A 296 3.03 -6.27 -15.33
C VAL A 296 1.62 -5.88 -15.81
N GLY A 297 0.61 -6.03 -14.96
CA GLY A 297 -0.76 -5.59 -15.24
C GLY A 297 -0.88 -4.07 -15.48
N SER A 298 0.09 -3.28 -14.99
CA SER A 298 0.13 -1.83 -15.17
C SER A 298 0.87 -1.34 -16.43
N PHE A 299 1.46 -2.25 -17.22
CA PHE A 299 2.22 -1.89 -18.42
C PHE A 299 1.43 -1.07 -19.45
N PRO A 300 0.13 -1.34 -19.71
CA PRO A 300 -0.66 -0.50 -20.60
C PRO A 300 -0.71 0.97 -20.17
N GLN A 301 -0.81 1.24 -18.86
CA GLN A 301 -0.87 2.59 -18.30
C GLN A 301 0.50 3.28 -18.35
N VAL A 302 1.58 2.52 -18.19
CA VAL A 302 2.95 3.04 -18.35
C VAL A 302 3.21 3.38 -19.82
N ARG A 303 2.80 2.52 -20.76
CA ARG A 303 2.87 2.78 -22.21
C ARG A 303 2.09 4.04 -22.60
N GLU A 304 0.86 4.17 -22.11
CA GLU A 304 0.03 5.37 -22.34
C GLU A 304 0.75 6.64 -21.84
N LEU A 305 1.40 6.57 -20.67
CA LEU A 305 2.16 7.70 -20.13
C LEU A 305 3.38 8.05 -21.01
N VAL A 306 4.12 7.05 -21.49
CA VAL A 306 5.26 7.23 -22.41
C VAL A 306 4.81 7.91 -23.70
N GLU A 307 3.75 7.39 -24.33
CA GLU A 307 3.18 7.97 -25.55
C GLU A 307 2.67 9.39 -25.33
N TYR A 308 2.06 9.68 -24.17
CA TYR A 308 1.55 10.99 -23.84
C TYR A 308 2.64 12.07 -23.82
N TYR A 309 3.83 11.68 -23.39
CA TYR A 309 4.99 12.56 -23.23
C TYR A 309 6.04 12.43 -24.35
N ASP A 310 5.70 11.75 -25.45
CA ASP A 310 6.57 11.72 -26.63
C ASP A 310 6.89 13.13 -27.13
N GLY A 311 8.18 13.39 -27.37
CA GLY A 311 8.69 14.71 -27.76
C GLY A 311 8.71 15.78 -26.66
N TYR A 312 8.57 15.41 -25.38
CA TYR A 312 8.73 16.31 -24.22
C TYR A 312 9.93 15.92 -23.34
N ASP A 313 10.34 16.81 -22.45
CA ASP A 313 11.45 16.58 -21.51
C ASP A 313 11.03 15.74 -20.31
N VAL A 314 10.45 14.57 -20.60
CA VAL A 314 10.02 13.57 -19.62
C VAL A 314 10.60 12.22 -20.01
N VAL A 315 10.99 11.46 -18.99
CA VAL A 315 11.52 10.11 -19.13
C VAL A 315 10.74 9.21 -18.20
N VAL A 316 10.25 8.08 -18.71
CA VAL A 316 9.78 6.97 -17.88
C VAL A 316 10.86 5.90 -17.89
N LEU A 317 11.30 5.45 -16.72
CA LEU A 317 12.39 4.50 -16.55
C LEU A 317 11.95 3.38 -15.62
N GLY A 318 11.89 2.16 -16.14
CA GLY A 318 11.62 0.96 -15.36
C GLY A 318 12.86 0.54 -14.59
N ILE A 319 12.79 0.56 -13.27
CA ILE A 319 13.88 0.19 -12.36
C ILE A 319 13.64 -1.21 -11.80
N THR A 320 14.65 -2.06 -11.89
CA THR A 320 14.65 -3.37 -11.25
C THR A 320 16.02 -3.71 -10.67
N SER A 321 16.13 -4.86 -10.01
CA SER A 321 17.39 -5.40 -9.49
C SER A 321 17.62 -6.81 -10.00
N GLU A 322 18.86 -7.30 -9.97
CA GLU A 322 19.18 -8.68 -10.38
C GLU A 322 18.32 -9.69 -9.60
N GLN A 323 17.67 -10.62 -10.32
CA GLN A 323 16.81 -11.66 -9.75
C GLN A 323 17.36 -13.07 -10.00
N GLY A 324 18.36 -13.22 -10.88
CA GLY A 324 18.89 -14.50 -11.36
C GLY A 324 17.92 -15.29 -12.23
N SER A 325 16.78 -14.69 -12.60
CA SER A 325 15.76 -15.31 -13.45
C SER A 325 14.79 -14.28 -14.01
N VAL A 326 14.23 -14.58 -15.18
CA VAL A 326 13.13 -13.81 -15.78
C VAL A 326 11.87 -14.68 -15.79
N ILE A 327 10.73 -14.11 -15.39
CA ILE A 327 9.43 -14.79 -15.50
C ILE A 327 8.73 -14.28 -16.76
N PHE A 328 8.82 -15.04 -17.85
CA PHE A 328 8.10 -14.76 -19.09
C PHE A 328 6.60 -15.05 -18.92
N ARG A 329 5.77 -14.30 -19.63
CA ARG A 329 4.29 -14.42 -19.62
C ARG A 329 3.79 -15.28 -20.79
N ASP A 330 4.62 -16.24 -21.18
CA ASP A 330 4.35 -17.21 -22.24
C ASP A 330 4.72 -18.62 -21.73
N GLU A 331 4.74 -19.60 -22.64
CA GLU A 331 5.03 -21.01 -22.32
C GLU A 331 6.39 -21.26 -21.65
N ARG A 332 7.33 -20.31 -21.70
CA ARG A 332 8.63 -20.44 -21.04
C ARG A 332 8.53 -20.33 -19.52
N GLY A 333 7.57 -19.58 -19.01
CA GLY A 333 7.43 -19.29 -17.58
C GLY A 333 8.72 -18.74 -16.95
N LYS A 334 9.10 -19.25 -15.77
CA LYS A 334 10.31 -18.83 -15.07
C LYS A 334 11.56 -19.48 -15.67
N VAL A 335 12.43 -18.67 -16.27
CA VAL A 335 13.72 -19.09 -16.83
C VAL A 335 14.85 -18.56 -15.96
N LYS A 336 15.74 -19.44 -15.51
CA LYS A 336 16.92 -19.08 -14.73
C LYS A 336 18.02 -18.55 -15.66
N ALA A 337 18.64 -17.43 -15.29
CA ALA A 337 19.81 -16.91 -15.99
C ALA A 337 21.08 -17.66 -15.57
N GLU A 338 22.01 -17.85 -16.51
CA GLU A 338 23.33 -18.44 -16.21
C GLU A 338 24.20 -17.48 -15.38
N ASP A 339 24.17 -16.20 -15.74
CA ASP A 339 24.82 -15.09 -15.06
C ASP A 339 24.04 -13.78 -15.29
N PHE A 340 24.53 -12.67 -14.73
CA PHE A 340 23.93 -11.35 -14.86
C PHE A 340 23.82 -10.89 -16.33
N ALA A 341 24.78 -11.21 -17.18
CA ALA A 341 24.74 -10.84 -18.59
C ALA A 341 23.64 -11.62 -19.33
N GLY A 342 23.45 -12.90 -18.99
CA GLY A 342 22.34 -13.72 -19.43
C GLY A 342 20.99 -13.15 -19.00
N GLU A 343 20.86 -12.70 -17.75
CA GLU A 343 19.63 -12.06 -17.27
C GLU A 343 19.33 -10.76 -18.02
N CYS A 344 20.35 -9.94 -18.28
CA CYS A 344 20.23 -8.73 -19.10
C CYS A 344 19.76 -9.03 -20.53
N GLY A 345 20.26 -10.13 -21.13
CA GLY A 345 19.80 -10.60 -22.45
C GLY A 345 18.33 -11.01 -22.42
N MET A 346 17.94 -11.85 -21.45
CA MET A 346 16.56 -12.29 -21.27
C MET A 346 15.61 -11.13 -20.98
N MET A 347 16.07 -10.08 -20.29
CA MET A 347 15.26 -8.88 -20.02
C MET A 347 14.92 -8.13 -21.32
N LYS A 348 15.80 -8.10 -22.32
CA LYS A 348 15.49 -7.52 -23.63
C LYS A 348 14.39 -8.32 -24.34
N GLU A 349 14.53 -9.65 -24.36
CA GLU A 349 13.51 -10.54 -24.92
C GLU A 349 12.17 -10.37 -24.20
N TYR A 350 12.19 -10.19 -22.87
CA TYR A 350 11.00 -9.96 -22.08
C TYR A 350 10.34 -8.63 -22.43
N ALA A 351 11.14 -7.55 -22.52
CA ALA A 351 10.66 -6.23 -22.89
C ALA A 351 10.00 -6.24 -24.28
N GLU A 352 10.61 -6.91 -25.26
CA GLU A 352 10.04 -7.10 -26.59
C GLU A 352 8.73 -7.90 -26.55
N ALA A 353 8.70 -9.03 -25.83
CA ALA A 353 7.53 -9.89 -25.74
C ALA A 353 6.34 -9.20 -25.05
N MET A 354 6.60 -8.30 -24.11
CA MET A 354 5.59 -7.59 -23.34
C MET A 354 5.25 -6.20 -23.89
N ASP A 355 5.83 -5.83 -25.04
CA ASP A 355 5.68 -4.51 -25.67
C ASP A 355 6.00 -3.37 -24.68
N VAL A 356 7.12 -3.52 -23.97
CA VAL A 356 7.68 -2.50 -23.07
C VAL A 356 8.40 -1.47 -23.93
N THR A 357 7.82 -0.28 -24.04
CA THR A 357 8.30 0.80 -24.91
C THR A 357 9.14 1.85 -24.19
N TRP A 358 9.44 1.63 -22.90
CA TRP A 358 10.29 2.50 -22.09
C TRP A 358 11.60 1.81 -21.72
N PRO A 359 12.67 2.59 -21.44
CA PRO A 359 13.91 2.05 -20.96
C PRO A 359 13.74 1.26 -19.66
N VAL A 360 14.43 0.13 -19.55
CA VAL A 360 14.53 -0.69 -18.33
C VAL A 360 15.97 -0.70 -17.84
N ALA A 361 16.20 -0.56 -16.54
CA ALA A 361 17.52 -0.61 -15.94
C ALA A 361 17.60 -1.55 -14.73
N PHE A 362 18.67 -2.35 -14.71
CA PHE A 362 19.08 -3.11 -13.52
C PHE A 362 19.94 -2.22 -12.63
N THR A 363 19.68 -2.28 -11.33
CA THR A 363 20.37 -1.47 -10.33
C THR A 363 21.10 -2.34 -9.32
N LYS A 364 22.15 -1.78 -8.71
CA LYS A 364 22.87 -2.43 -7.62
C LYS A 364 22.02 -2.54 -6.36
N GLN A 365 21.19 -1.53 -6.13
CA GLN A 365 20.20 -1.51 -5.07
C GLN A 365 19.13 -2.58 -5.35
N ASN A 366 18.52 -3.11 -4.29
CA ASN A 366 17.36 -3.98 -4.46
C ASN A 366 16.18 -3.18 -5.01
N VAL A 367 15.28 -3.82 -5.77
CA VAL A 367 14.03 -3.19 -6.23
C VAL A 367 13.20 -2.60 -5.08
N PHE A 368 13.24 -3.22 -3.89
CA PHE A 368 12.72 -2.67 -2.63
C PHE A 368 13.72 -1.65 -2.04
N ASN A 369 14.03 -0.61 -2.79
CA ASN A 369 15.03 0.39 -2.41
C ASN A 369 14.58 1.19 -1.18
N ALA A 370 15.24 0.96 -0.05
CA ALA A 370 14.93 1.61 1.22
C ALA A 370 15.13 3.14 1.21
N ASP A 371 16.05 3.66 0.37
CA ASP A 371 16.28 5.11 0.31
C ASP A 371 15.10 5.86 -0.34
N PHE A 372 14.39 5.20 -1.25
CA PHE A 372 13.10 5.65 -1.79
C PHE A 372 11.90 5.20 -0.94
N GLY A 373 12.15 4.44 0.13
CA GLY A 373 11.15 3.93 1.05
C GLY A 373 10.23 2.85 0.48
N ILE A 374 10.72 2.10 -0.51
CA ILE A 374 9.94 1.11 -1.23
C ILE A 374 9.75 -0.13 -0.36
N ARG A 375 8.51 -0.41 0.02
CA ARG A 375 8.11 -1.60 0.82
C ARG A 375 7.30 -2.62 0.01
N GLY A 376 6.79 -2.20 -1.14
CA GLY A 376 6.03 -3.00 -2.08
C GLY A 376 6.29 -2.51 -3.49
N ILE A 377 6.01 -3.35 -4.47
CA ILE A 377 5.98 -2.98 -5.88
C ILE A 377 4.62 -3.37 -6.48
N PRO A 378 4.11 -2.62 -7.47
CA PRO A 378 4.79 -1.52 -8.15
C PRO A 378 4.87 -0.25 -7.29
N HIS A 379 5.90 0.57 -7.54
CA HIS A 379 6.11 1.82 -6.83
C HIS A 379 6.67 2.85 -7.79
N VAL A 380 6.04 4.02 -7.85
CA VAL A 380 6.48 5.11 -8.72
C VAL A 380 6.99 6.30 -7.91
N ALA A 381 8.17 6.79 -8.29
CA ALA A 381 8.73 8.05 -7.83
C ALA A 381 8.94 9.00 -9.02
N ILE A 382 8.68 10.29 -8.83
CA ILE A 382 8.86 11.30 -9.87
C ILE A 382 9.91 12.30 -9.39
N ILE A 383 10.99 12.42 -10.17
CA ILE A 383 12.08 13.36 -9.96
C ILE A 383 11.87 14.56 -10.87
N ALA A 384 11.96 15.76 -10.29
CA ALA A 384 11.86 17.02 -11.00
C ALA A 384 13.14 17.35 -11.80
N PRO A 385 13.08 18.31 -12.75
CA PRO A 385 14.25 18.70 -13.56
C PRO A 385 15.46 19.18 -12.77
N ASP A 386 15.27 19.66 -11.54
CA ASP A 386 16.34 20.08 -10.63
C ASP A 386 17.01 18.91 -9.88
N GLY A 387 16.59 17.67 -10.15
CA GLY A 387 17.12 16.45 -9.56
C GLY A 387 16.54 16.10 -8.19
N LYS A 388 15.48 16.79 -7.75
CA LYS A 388 14.81 16.51 -6.48
C LYS A 388 13.62 15.57 -6.66
N VAL A 389 13.35 14.70 -5.68
CA VAL A 389 12.12 13.90 -5.70
C VAL A 389 10.94 14.83 -5.45
N ALA A 390 10.01 14.90 -6.41
CA ALA A 390 8.80 15.69 -6.30
C ALA A 390 7.62 14.88 -5.77
N TYR A 391 7.53 13.60 -6.17
CA TYR A 391 6.48 12.69 -5.76
C TYR A 391 7.05 11.29 -5.51
N ASN A 392 6.46 10.54 -4.60
CA ASN A 392 6.84 9.17 -4.24
C ASN A 392 5.59 8.40 -3.82
N ASN A 393 5.68 7.07 -3.74
CA ASN A 393 4.59 6.19 -3.33
C ASN A 393 3.35 6.33 -4.24
N LEU A 394 3.58 6.54 -5.54
CA LEU A 394 2.54 6.51 -6.55
C LEU A 394 2.42 5.10 -7.12
N HIS A 395 1.28 4.79 -7.74
CA HIS A 395 1.08 3.52 -8.43
C HIS A 395 1.06 3.76 -9.96
N PRO A 396 1.70 2.90 -10.77
CA PRO A 396 1.69 3.07 -12.23
C PRO A 396 0.28 2.97 -12.82
N ALA A 397 -0.63 2.23 -12.16
CA ALA A 397 -2.05 2.16 -12.55
C ALA A 397 -2.91 3.35 -12.09
N ASP A 398 -2.37 4.33 -11.34
CA ASP A 398 -3.12 5.54 -10.96
C ASP A 398 -3.69 6.24 -12.20
N PRO A 399 -4.80 6.99 -12.10
CA PRO A 399 -5.38 7.69 -13.25
C PRO A 399 -4.35 8.53 -14.00
N LEU A 400 -4.35 8.43 -15.34
CA LEU A 400 -3.41 9.18 -16.18
C LEU A 400 -3.48 10.68 -15.90
N ALA A 401 -4.68 11.22 -15.69
CA ALA A 401 -4.91 12.64 -15.43
C ALA A 401 -4.10 13.14 -14.24
N ASP A 402 -4.06 12.38 -13.15
CA ASP A 402 -3.37 12.76 -11.91
C ASP A 402 -1.86 12.78 -12.11
N LYS A 403 -1.32 11.77 -12.80
CA LYS A 403 0.11 11.72 -13.17
C LYS A 403 0.47 12.87 -14.10
N VAL A 404 -0.36 13.14 -15.12
CA VAL A 404 -0.13 14.23 -16.09
C VAL A 404 -0.17 15.59 -15.41
N GLU A 405 -1.09 15.82 -14.48
CA GLU A 405 -1.14 17.07 -13.72
C GLU A 405 0.16 17.31 -12.93
N LYS A 406 0.61 16.30 -12.20
CA LYS A 406 1.86 16.33 -11.44
C LYS A 406 3.06 16.63 -12.34
N ILE A 407 3.23 15.87 -13.42
CA ILE A 407 4.37 16.01 -14.35
C ILE A 407 4.32 17.36 -15.07
N ASN A 408 3.16 17.79 -15.58
CA ASN A 408 3.01 19.08 -16.24
C ASN A 408 3.28 20.24 -15.28
N GLY A 409 2.89 20.12 -14.00
CA GLY A 409 3.22 21.09 -12.97
C GLY A 409 4.73 21.28 -12.82
N LEU A 410 5.50 20.19 -12.82
CA LEU A 410 6.96 20.22 -12.75
C LEU A 410 7.58 20.83 -14.02
N LEU A 411 7.13 20.41 -15.20
CA LEU A 411 7.59 20.98 -16.48
C LEU A 411 7.36 22.49 -16.53
N LYS A 412 6.15 22.94 -16.19
CA LYS A 412 5.79 24.36 -16.15
C LYS A 412 6.63 25.13 -15.15
N LYS A 413 6.85 24.61 -13.95
CA LYS A 413 7.70 25.22 -12.92
C LYS A 413 9.15 25.39 -13.40
N ALA A 414 9.64 24.46 -14.21
CA ALA A 414 10.97 24.49 -14.81
C ALA A 414 11.04 25.31 -16.13
N GLY A 415 9.92 25.83 -16.63
CA GLY A 415 9.86 26.56 -17.91
C GLY A 415 10.02 25.66 -19.14
N LEU A 416 9.78 24.35 -18.99
CA LEU A 416 9.87 23.36 -20.06
C LEU A 416 8.55 23.24 -20.82
N LYS A 417 8.64 22.78 -22.08
CA LYS A 417 7.47 22.47 -22.91
C LYS A 417 6.67 21.36 -22.23
N HIS A 418 5.35 21.48 -22.22
CA HIS A 418 4.45 20.44 -21.70
C HIS A 418 3.25 20.22 -22.65
N PRO A 419 2.69 19.01 -22.71
CA PRO A 419 1.44 18.75 -23.41
C PRO A 419 0.26 19.44 -22.72
N PRO A 420 -0.92 19.54 -23.39
CA PRO A 420 -2.16 19.93 -22.71
C PRO A 420 -2.51 18.98 -21.56
N SER A 421 -3.50 19.33 -20.74
CA SER A 421 -4.06 18.40 -19.76
C SER A 421 -4.86 17.29 -20.46
N VAL A 422 -5.06 16.15 -19.79
CA VAL A 422 -5.86 15.03 -20.34
C VAL A 422 -7.28 15.48 -20.70
N ALA A 423 -7.90 16.32 -19.86
CA ALA A 423 -9.22 16.89 -20.12
C ALA A 423 -9.25 17.78 -21.37
N ALA A 424 -8.22 18.61 -21.57
CA ALA A 424 -8.12 19.46 -22.74
C ALA A 424 -7.87 18.65 -24.03
N LYS A 425 -7.03 17.62 -23.97
CA LYS A 425 -6.73 16.72 -25.11
C LYS A 425 -7.99 15.96 -25.59
N ARG A 426 -8.79 15.43 -24.66
CA ARG A 426 -10.09 14.79 -24.97
C ARG A 426 -11.11 15.74 -25.58
N GLY A 427 -11.05 17.03 -25.23
CA GLY A 427 -11.90 18.07 -25.82
C GLY A 427 -11.53 18.41 -27.26
N THR A 428 -10.25 18.34 -27.61
CA THR A 428 -9.76 18.60 -28.97
C THR A 428 -9.91 17.43 -29.94
N GLU A 429 -10.03 16.20 -29.45
CA GLU A 429 -10.24 15.00 -30.30
C GLU A 429 -11.72 14.77 -30.67
N LYS A 430 -12.65 15.44 -29.97
CA LYS A 430 -14.11 15.36 -30.22
C LYS A 430 -14.66 16.49 -31.11
N GLY A 431 -13.83 17.44 -31.52
CA GLY A 431 -14.18 18.54 -32.42
C GLY A 431 -13.40 18.43 -33.71
#